data_AF-A0A0L6U8W4-F1
#
_entry.id   AF-A0A0L6U8W4-F1
#
_cell.length_a   1.000
_cell.length_b   1.000
_cell.length_c   1.000
_cell.angle_alpha   90.00
_cell.angle_beta   90.00
_cell.angle_gamma   90.00
#
_symmetry.space_group_name_H-M   'P 1'
#
loop_
_entity.id
_entity.type
_entity.pdbx_description
1 polymer ?
#
loop_
_entity_poly.entity_id
_entity_poly.type
_entity_poly.pdbx_seq_one_letter_code
_entity_poly.pdbx_strand_id
1 'polypeptide(L)'
;MKVQQNQSATVLSIDPQESMSACIPEIQDGQARASDTSKDHSQRIQELNEAIEYQHQMGMTEQRARLLTASHIAALDKEHTQTILKAIASMEGKTLSEVFEQFGLTSSD
;
A
#
# COMPACT_ATOMS: atom_id res chain seq x y z
N MET A 1 -9.28 -35.27 14.28
CA MET A 1 -10.15 -34.48 13.37
C MET A 1 -9.65 -34.68 11.96
N LYS A 2 -10.59 -34.73 11.00
CA LYS A 2 -10.47 -35.30 9.64
C LYS A 2 -9.51 -34.52 8.74
N VAL A 3 -8.76 -35.22 7.88
CA VAL A 3 -8.40 -34.71 6.56
C VAL A 3 -8.77 -35.79 5.55
N GLN A 4 -9.71 -35.43 4.69
CA GLN A 4 -10.41 -36.28 3.75
C GLN A 4 -9.61 -36.33 2.44
N GLN A 5 -9.21 -37.54 2.04
CA GLN A 5 -8.65 -37.80 0.71
C GLN A 5 -9.77 -37.70 -0.33
N ASN A 6 -9.65 -36.76 -1.27
CA ASN A 6 -10.51 -36.72 -2.45
C ASN A 6 -9.84 -37.51 -3.58
N GLN A 7 -10.50 -38.58 -3.99
CA GLN A 7 -10.22 -39.35 -5.20
C GLN A 7 -11.21 -38.95 -6.32
N SER A 8 -10.78 -39.24 -7.55
CA SER A 8 -11.60 -39.45 -8.76
C SER A 8 -11.86 -38.23 -9.66
N ALA A 9 -10.99 -38.08 -10.66
CA ALA A 9 -11.32 -37.45 -11.93
C ALA A 9 -11.91 -38.53 -12.86
N THR A 10 -13.22 -38.51 -13.05
CA THR A 10 -13.90 -39.33 -14.06
C THR A 10 -13.94 -38.55 -15.37
N VAL A 11 -13.21 -39.07 -16.36
CA VAL A 11 -13.29 -38.69 -17.78
C VAL A 11 -14.66 -39.11 -18.31
N LEU A 12 -15.42 -38.17 -18.86
CA LEU A 12 -16.64 -38.43 -19.62
C LEU A 12 -16.67 -37.45 -20.80
N SER A 13 -15.87 -37.75 -21.82
CA SER A 13 -16.01 -37.13 -23.14
C SER A 13 -16.93 -38.04 -23.97
N ILE A 14 -18.14 -37.57 -24.19
CA ILE A 14 -19.16 -38.19 -25.03
C ILE A 14 -19.02 -37.54 -26.41
N ASP A 15 -18.76 -38.37 -27.42
CA ASP A 15 -19.17 -38.13 -28.81
C ASP A 15 -19.84 -39.44 -29.25
N PRO A 16 -21.02 -39.42 -29.90
CA PRO A 16 -21.02 -39.07 -31.32
C PRO A 16 -22.30 -38.40 -31.88
N GLN A 17 -22.08 -37.61 -32.94
CA GLN A 17 -22.88 -37.49 -34.18
C GLN A 17 -24.42 -37.43 -34.12
N GLU A 18 -25.01 -36.34 -34.61
CA GLU A 18 -25.59 -36.26 -35.97
C GLU A 18 -26.40 -34.96 -36.17
N SER A 19 -26.23 -34.39 -37.37
CA SER A 19 -27.27 -33.79 -38.22
C SER A 19 -28.27 -32.81 -37.60
N MET A 20 -28.21 -31.54 -38.02
CA MET A 20 -29.21 -30.99 -38.94
C MET A 20 -28.77 -29.63 -39.47
N SER A 21 -28.86 -29.50 -40.79
CA SER A 21 -28.69 -28.29 -41.57
C SER A 21 -29.65 -27.20 -41.07
N ALA A 22 -29.10 -26.10 -40.56
CA ALA A 22 -29.82 -24.86 -40.36
C ALA A 22 -29.05 -23.76 -41.10
N CYS A 23 -29.74 -23.13 -42.05
CA CYS A 23 -29.23 -22.04 -42.88
C CYS A 23 -28.61 -20.94 -41.99
N ILE A 24 -27.29 -20.75 -42.11
CA ILE A 24 -26.60 -19.59 -41.57
C ILE A 24 -26.88 -18.45 -42.56
N PRO A 25 -27.54 -17.34 -42.15
CA PRO A 25 -27.52 -16.14 -42.95
C PRO A 25 -26.09 -15.60 -42.96
N GLU A 26 -25.53 -15.45 -44.16
CA GLU A 26 -24.38 -14.60 -44.45
C GLU A 26 -24.51 -13.27 -43.68
N ILE A 27 -23.63 -13.04 -42.70
CA ILE A 27 -23.36 -11.68 -42.23
C ILE A 27 -22.21 -11.18 -43.09
N GLN A 28 -22.57 -10.56 -44.22
CA GLN A 28 -21.67 -9.73 -45.01
C GLN A 28 -21.24 -8.51 -44.18
N ASP A 29 -19.94 -8.29 -44.19
CA ASP A 29 -19.24 -7.01 -44.08
C ASP A 29 -19.61 -6.07 -42.93
N GLY A 30 -18.97 -6.34 -41.79
CA GLY A 30 -18.72 -5.39 -40.71
C GLY A 30 -17.24 -5.16 -40.43
N GLN A 31 -16.36 -5.31 -41.43
CA GLN A 31 -14.93 -5.10 -41.29
C GLN A 31 -14.56 -3.62 -41.51
N ALA A 32 -14.79 -2.78 -40.50
CA ALA A 32 -14.08 -1.51 -40.31
C ALA A 32 -14.56 -0.81 -39.02
N ARG A 33 -13.84 -0.99 -37.89
CA ARG A 33 -13.62 0.03 -36.82
C ARG A 33 -12.99 -0.49 -35.52
N ALA A 34 -12.63 -1.77 -35.41
CA ALA A 34 -12.04 -2.29 -34.17
C ALA A 34 -10.56 -1.95 -33.94
N SER A 35 -9.85 -1.41 -34.96
CA SER A 35 -8.39 -1.27 -34.89
C SER A 35 -7.90 0.07 -34.31
N ASP A 36 -8.72 1.13 -34.39
CA ASP A 36 -8.33 2.46 -33.87
C ASP A 36 -8.63 2.60 -32.36
N THR A 37 -9.73 2.03 -31.87
CA THR A 37 -10.09 2.08 -30.45
C THR A 37 -9.18 1.21 -29.58
N SER A 38 -8.67 0.09 -30.09
CA SER A 38 -7.80 -0.82 -29.34
C SER A 38 -6.44 -0.21 -29.00
N LYS A 39 -5.84 0.56 -29.91
CA LYS A 39 -4.59 1.29 -29.65
C LYS A 39 -4.82 2.41 -28.62
N ASP A 40 -5.94 3.11 -28.75
CA ASP A 40 -6.35 4.18 -27.83
C ASP A 40 -6.60 3.65 -26.41
N HIS A 41 -7.24 2.48 -26.29
CA HIS A 41 -7.42 1.79 -25.01
C HIS A 41 -6.09 1.29 -24.43
N SER A 42 -5.21 0.73 -25.26
CA SER A 42 -3.90 0.27 -24.80
C SER A 42 -3.03 1.43 -24.29
N GLN A 43 -3.04 2.56 -25.00
CA GLN A 43 -2.33 3.76 -24.57
C GLN A 43 -2.92 4.29 -23.26
N ARG A 44 -4.24 4.38 -23.16
CA ARG A 44 -4.91 4.82 -21.94
C ARG A 44 -4.63 3.91 -20.73
N ILE A 45 -4.52 2.60 -20.93
CA ILE A 45 -4.13 1.65 -19.88
C ILE A 45 -2.70 1.92 -19.42
N GLN A 46 -1.78 2.18 -20.36
CA GLN A 46 -0.41 2.53 -20.02
C GLN A 46 -0.33 3.83 -19.20
N GLU A 47 -1.00 4.88 -19.65
CA GLU A 47 -1.06 6.17 -18.93
C GLU A 47 -1.61 6.02 -17.51
N LEU A 48 -2.63 5.18 -17.33
CA LEU A 48 -3.19 4.88 -16.01
C LEU A 48 -2.20 4.14 -15.11
N ASN A 49 -1.47 3.16 -15.66
CA ASN A 49 -0.45 2.44 -14.88
C ASN A 49 0.67 3.38 -14.44
N GLU A 50 1.15 4.25 -15.33
CA GLU A 50 2.16 5.26 -15.00
C GLU A 50 1.66 6.22 -13.90
N ALA A 51 0.40 6.66 -13.98
CA ALA A 51 -0.21 7.50 -12.95
C ALA A 51 -0.33 6.79 -11.59
N ILE A 52 -0.71 5.51 -11.58
CA ILE A 52 -0.80 4.70 -10.37
C ILE A 52 0.58 4.53 -9.73
N GLU A 53 1.60 4.19 -10.52
CA GLU A 53 2.98 4.04 -10.03
C GLU A 53 3.52 5.35 -9.47
N TYR A 54 3.28 6.47 -10.17
CA TYR A 54 3.68 7.80 -9.70
C TYR A 54 3.00 8.16 -8.37
N GLN A 55 1.68 7.98 -8.28
CA GLN A 55 0.93 8.22 -7.03
C GLN A 55 1.43 7.33 -5.89
N HIS A 56 1.74 6.07 -6.18
CA HIS A 56 2.28 5.15 -5.18
C HIS A 56 3.64 5.62 -4.64
N GLN A 57 4.57 6.00 -5.52
CA GLN A 57 5.88 6.55 -5.14
C GLN A 57 5.75 7.84 -4.33
N MET A 58 4.84 8.73 -4.73
CA MET A 58 4.54 9.95 -3.99
C MET A 58 4.00 9.65 -2.60
N GLY A 59 3.06 8.70 -2.47
CA GLY A 59 2.51 8.28 -1.18
C GLY A 59 3.57 7.71 -0.23
N MET A 60 4.49 6.89 -0.74
CA MET A 60 5.63 6.39 0.05
C MET A 60 6.56 7.51 0.51
N THR A 61 6.83 8.48 -0.38
CA THR A 61 7.66 9.64 -0.09
C THR A 61 7.03 10.52 0.98
N GLU A 62 5.72 10.77 0.87
CA GLU A 62 4.96 11.55 1.85
C GLU A 62 4.95 10.87 3.22
N GLN A 63 4.70 9.56 3.27
CA GLN A 63 4.74 8.81 4.53
C GLN A 63 6.13 8.90 5.19
N ARG A 64 7.20 8.76 4.40
CA ARG A 64 8.56 8.91 4.91
C ARG A 64 8.81 10.31 5.46
N ALA A 65 8.38 11.35 4.75
CA ALA A 65 8.52 12.73 5.21
C ALA A 65 7.78 12.99 6.52
N ARG A 66 6.57 12.43 6.68
CA ARG A 66 5.80 12.52 7.93
C ARG A 66 6.53 11.85 9.10
N LEU A 67 7.07 10.65 8.91
CA LEU A 67 7.82 9.93 9.95
C LEU A 67 9.10 10.68 10.36
N LEU A 68 9.86 11.20 9.39
CA LEU A 68 11.04 12.00 9.67
C LEU A 68 10.70 13.28 10.42
N THR A 69 9.61 13.95 10.04
CA THR A 69 9.13 15.17 10.71
C THR A 69 8.74 14.87 12.17
N ALA A 70 7.94 13.82 12.40
CA ALA A 70 7.53 13.42 13.74
C ALA A 70 8.75 13.04 14.61
N SER A 71 9.70 12.28 14.05
CA SER A 71 10.94 11.91 14.75
C SER A 71 11.78 13.14 15.10
N HIS A 72 11.90 14.10 14.18
CA HIS A 72 12.67 15.31 14.42
C HIS A 72 12.02 16.17 15.53
N ILE A 73 10.70 16.35 15.50
CA ILE A 73 9.97 17.08 16.54
C ILE A 73 10.17 16.41 17.91
N ALA A 74 10.04 15.08 17.99
CA ALA A 74 10.25 14.33 19.23
C ALA A 74 11.68 14.49 19.78
N ALA A 75 12.69 14.49 18.89
CA ALA A 75 14.08 14.72 19.29
C ALA A 75 14.30 16.14 19.84
N LEU A 76 13.72 17.15 19.18
CA LEU A 76 13.79 18.53 19.65
C LEU A 76 13.10 18.71 21.00
N ASP A 77 11.95 18.07 21.22
CA ASP A 77 11.21 18.12 22.48
C ASP A 77 12.01 17.51 23.65
N LYS A 78 12.69 16.38 23.40
CA LYS A 78 13.58 15.74 24.38
C LYS A 78 14.76 16.66 24.75
N GLU A 79 15.45 17.23 23.76
CA GLU A 79 16.58 18.15 23.98
C GLU A 79 16.14 19.42 24.72
N HIS A 80 15.00 19.99 24.34
CA HIS A 80 14.47 21.19 24.96
C HIS A 80 14.10 20.93 26.43
N THR A 81 13.40 19.82 26.70
CA THR A 81 13.05 19.40 28.06
C THR A 81 14.30 19.19 28.91
N GLN A 82 15.32 18.50 28.37
CA GLN A 82 16.57 18.27 29.09
C GLN A 82 17.29 19.59 29.42
N THR A 83 17.27 20.56 28.50
CA THR A 83 17.88 21.88 28.70
C THR A 83 17.18 22.65 29.81
N ILE A 84 15.84 22.65 29.84
CA ILE A 84 15.06 23.28 30.91
C ILE A 84 15.38 22.64 32.26
N LEU A 85 15.37 21.32 32.35
CA LEU A 85 15.64 20.61 33.61
C LEU A 85 17.05 20.86 34.13
N LYS A 86 18.05 20.93 33.24
CA LYS A 86 19.42 21.35 33.57
C LYS A 86 19.47 22.76 34.14
N ALA A 87 18.75 23.70 33.53
CA ALA A 87 18.68 25.07 34.01
C ALA A 87 18.02 25.15 35.40
N ILE A 88 16.91 24.45 35.62
CA ILE A 88 16.23 24.38 36.92
C ILE A 88 17.17 23.82 37.99
N ALA A 89 17.81 22.68 37.73
CA ALA A 89 18.77 22.07 38.64
C ALA A 89 19.89 23.06 39.03
N SER A 90 20.43 23.78 38.05
CA SER A 90 21.45 24.81 38.28
C SER A 90 20.95 26.01 39.10
N MET A 91 19.72 26.47 38.88
CA MET A 91 19.14 27.60 39.60
C MET A 91 18.78 27.23 41.05
N GLU A 92 18.32 26.00 41.27
CA GLU A 92 17.90 25.52 42.58
C GLU A 92 19.06 24.93 43.40
N GLY A 93 20.24 24.76 42.81
CA GLY A 93 21.39 24.11 43.47
C GLY A 93 21.17 22.62 43.72
N LYS A 94 20.31 21.99 42.91
CA LYS A 94 19.96 20.56 42.99
C LYS A 94 20.65 19.76 41.88
N THR A 95 20.68 18.46 42.05
CA THR A 95 21.03 17.51 41.00
C THR A 95 19.89 17.33 40.01
N LEU A 96 20.22 16.90 38.78
CA LEU A 96 19.20 16.57 37.78
C LEU A 96 18.23 15.49 38.26
N SER A 97 18.72 14.49 39.00
CA SER A 97 17.89 13.40 39.55
C SER A 97 16.83 13.91 40.52
N GLU A 98 17.18 14.85 41.41
CA GLU A 98 16.23 15.47 42.33
C GLU A 98 15.15 16.27 41.59
N VAL A 99 15.53 16.96 40.51
CA VAL A 99 14.58 17.67 39.65
C VAL A 99 13.68 16.67 38.90
N PHE A 100 14.22 15.57 38.37
CA PHE A 100 13.42 14.51 37.74
C PHE A 100 12.38 13.93 38.72
N GLU A 101 12.78 13.60 39.95
CA GLU A 101 11.86 13.11 40.99
C GLU A 101 10.77 14.13 41.32
N GLN A 102 11.13 15.41 41.45
CA GLN A 102 10.20 16.50 41.73
C GLN A 102 9.12 16.64 40.65
N PHE A 103 9.47 16.41 39.38
CA PHE A 103 8.53 16.46 38.26
C PHE A 103 7.89 15.10 37.92
N GLY A 104 8.14 14.06 38.71
CA GLY A 104 7.61 12.72 38.46
C GLY A 104 8.14 12.08 37.17
N LEU A 105 9.27 12.56 36.67
CA LEU A 105 9.95 12.04 35.51
C LEU A 105 10.89 10.91 35.96
N THR A 106 10.81 9.74 35.33
CA THR A 106 11.85 8.73 35.54
C THR A 106 13.11 9.21 34.83
N SER A 107 14.29 9.09 35.45
CA SER A 107 15.58 9.42 34.83
C SER A 107 15.94 8.50 33.63
N SER A 108 14.97 7.74 33.10
CA SER A 108 15.18 6.74 32.07
C SER A 108 14.92 7.35 30.69
N ASP A 109 15.91 7.17 29.82
CA ASP A 109 16.01 7.64 28.43
C ASP A 109 14.78 7.43 27.55
#